data_AF-A0A2D4N8Z3-F1
#
_entry.id   AF-A0A2D4N8Z3-F1
#
_cell.length_a   1.000
_cell.length_b   1.000
_cell.length_c   1.000
_cell.angle_alpha   90.00
_cell.angle_beta   90.00
_cell.angle_gamma   90.00
#
_symmetry.space_group_name_H-M   'P 1'
#
loop_
_entity.id
_entity.type
_entity.pdbx_description
1 polymer ?
#
loop_
_entity_poly.entity_id
_entity_poly.type
_entity_poly.pdbx_seq_one_letter_code
_entity_poly.pdbx_strand_id
1 'polypeptide(L)'
;MLPIDDASGKQLVAEAIHSGKKKEAMIQCSLEACRILDARGVLRQEAVSRKRKAKNWEEEDFYDSDDDIFLDRTGVIEQKRLNRMKKAGKIDEKPETYDSLVAKLHAAERELSEIAEKLKSSSTTQSHSATQDSLDEFMTEIKSECSVDSVTRKKLHLRTFELRKEQQRLKGLIKIVTPASMPELKSQLQNQHPESQNKPKKLTLPLFGAMKGGSK
;
A
#
# COMPACT_ATOMS: atom_id res chain seq x y z
N MET A 1 28.08 3.49 -47.68
CA MET A 1 26.61 3.48 -47.50
C MET A 1 26.21 2.05 -47.22
N LEU A 2 25.51 1.79 -46.11
CA LEU A 2 24.87 0.49 -45.92
C LEU A 2 23.77 0.36 -46.99
N PRO A 3 23.73 -0.70 -47.79
CA PRO A 3 22.64 -0.91 -48.74
C PRO A 3 21.35 -1.18 -47.95
N ILE A 4 20.37 -0.30 -48.12
CA ILE A 4 19.05 -0.42 -47.50
C ILE A 4 18.02 -0.20 -48.58
N ASP A 5 17.12 -1.16 -48.72
CA ASP A 5 16.06 -1.11 -49.72
C ASP A 5 14.80 -0.49 -49.12
N ASP A 6 14.08 0.28 -49.94
CA ASP A 6 12.73 0.73 -49.64
C ASP A 6 11.73 -0.43 -49.63
N ALA A 7 10.51 -0.22 -49.13
CA ALA A 7 9.44 -1.21 -49.12
C ALA A 7 9.10 -1.75 -50.53
N SER A 8 9.53 -1.06 -51.57
CA SER A 8 9.42 -1.46 -52.99
C SER A 8 10.69 -2.12 -53.55
N GLY A 9 11.67 -2.48 -52.72
CA GLY A 9 12.90 -3.18 -53.14
C GLY A 9 13.92 -2.32 -53.88
N LYS A 10 13.78 -0.98 -53.87
CA LYS A 10 14.73 -0.05 -54.49
C LYS A 10 15.76 0.41 -53.47
N GLN A 11 17.02 0.44 -53.86
CA GLN A 11 18.09 0.95 -52.99
C GLN A 11 17.86 2.42 -52.66
N LEU A 12 17.88 2.75 -51.37
CA LEU A 12 17.86 4.13 -50.91
C LEU A 12 19.21 4.80 -51.12
N VAL A 13 19.14 6.02 -51.67
CA VAL A 13 20.31 6.87 -51.89
C VAL A 13 20.06 8.21 -51.19
N ALA A 14 21.01 8.65 -50.37
CA ALA A 14 21.00 9.96 -49.75
C ALA A 14 21.73 10.96 -50.66
N GLU A 15 21.02 11.98 -51.12
CA GLU A 15 21.57 13.04 -51.96
C GLU A 15 21.46 14.38 -51.24
N ALA A 16 22.49 15.22 -51.36
CA ALA A 16 22.50 16.57 -50.80
C ALA A 16 23.07 17.54 -51.82
N ILE A 17 22.33 18.61 -52.11
CA ILE A 17 22.74 19.67 -53.02
C ILE A 17 23.40 20.77 -52.19
N HIS A 18 24.72 20.94 -52.31
CA HIS A 18 25.46 21.99 -51.59
C HIS A 18 26.34 22.78 -52.55
N SER A 19 26.08 24.09 -52.65
CA SER A 19 26.91 25.03 -53.42
C SER A 19 28.01 25.61 -52.52
N GLY A 20 29.04 24.82 -52.25
CA GLY A 20 30.15 25.21 -51.37
C GLY A 20 31.35 24.27 -51.45
N LYS A 21 32.13 24.16 -50.37
CA LYS A 21 33.33 23.30 -50.34
C LYS A 21 32.94 21.82 -50.39
N LYS A 22 33.73 21.00 -51.09
CA LYS A 22 33.52 19.53 -51.18
C LYS A 22 33.37 18.85 -49.81
N LYS A 23 34.09 19.32 -48.79
CA LYS A 23 33.99 18.80 -47.42
C LYS A 23 32.61 19.03 -46.80
N GLU A 24 32.01 20.18 -47.02
CA GLU A 24 30.69 20.50 -46.49
C GLU A 24 29.59 19.72 -47.20
N ALA A 25 29.70 19.54 -48.52
CA ALA A 25 28.78 18.69 -49.29
C ALA A 25 28.77 17.24 -48.78
N MET A 26 29.96 16.70 -48.44
CA MET A 26 30.09 15.36 -47.87
C MET A 26 29.46 15.25 -46.48
N ILE A 27 29.67 16.25 -45.62
CA ILE A 27 29.07 16.29 -44.28
C ILE A 27 27.54 16.33 -44.40
N GLN A 28 26.99 17.18 -45.26
CA GLN A 28 25.54 17.26 -45.47
C GLN A 28 24.95 15.95 -46.01
N CYS A 29 25.60 15.33 -47.01
CA CYS A 29 25.20 14.02 -47.53
C CYS A 29 25.23 12.93 -46.44
N SER A 30 26.25 12.93 -45.58
CA SER A 30 26.33 11.99 -44.45
C SER A 30 25.24 12.21 -43.40
N LEU A 31 24.86 13.46 -43.13
CA LEU A 31 23.80 13.79 -42.19
C LEU A 31 22.43 13.37 -42.71
N GLU A 32 22.15 13.59 -44.00
CA GLU A 32 20.93 13.11 -44.64
C GLU A 32 20.83 11.59 -44.62
N ALA A 33 21.94 10.89 -44.87
CA ALA A 33 21.98 9.44 -44.73
C ALA A 33 21.65 8.98 -43.30
N CYS A 34 22.24 9.62 -42.28
CA CYS A 34 21.92 9.30 -40.87
C CYS A 34 20.46 9.56 -40.52
N ARG A 35 19.84 10.64 -41.05
CA ARG A 35 18.41 10.93 -40.86
C ARG A 35 17.52 9.84 -41.45
N ILE A 36 17.83 9.39 -42.67
CA ILE A 36 17.09 8.31 -43.34
C ILE A 36 17.21 6.99 -42.55
N LEU A 37 18.40 6.69 -42.02
CA LEU A 37 18.65 5.50 -41.21
C LEU A 37 17.89 5.50 -39.87
N ASP A 38 17.85 6.64 -39.18
CA ASP A 38 17.14 6.79 -37.90
C ASP A 38 15.62 6.74 -38.11
N ALA A 39 15.09 7.36 -39.17
CA ALA A 39 13.66 7.32 -39.52
C ALA A 39 13.15 5.88 -39.75
N ARG A 40 14.02 4.98 -40.20
CA ARG A 40 13.70 3.55 -40.36
C ARG A 40 13.98 2.70 -39.14
N GLY A 41 14.54 3.27 -38.08
CA GLY A 41 14.83 2.57 -36.83
C GLY A 41 15.95 1.54 -36.90
N VAL A 42 16.71 1.48 -38.00
CA VAL A 42 17.81 0.51 -38.20
C VAL A 42 18.93 0.76 -37.19
N LEU A 43 19.17 2.01 -36.81
CA LEU A 43 20.22 2.39 -35.86
C LEU A 43 19.92 2.00 -34.40
N ARG A 44 18.65 1.75 -34.05
CA ARG A 44 18.22 1.52 -32.65
C ARG A 44 17.80 0.09 -32.35
N GLN A 45 17.65 -0.77 -33.37
CA GLN A 45 17.19 -2.15 -33.20
C GLN A 45 18.10 -3.00 -32.29
N GLU A 46 19.43 -2.80 -32.33
CA GLU A 46 20.38 -3.58 -31.50
C GLU A 46 20.30 -3.25 -30.00
N ALA A 47 19.89 -2.03 -29.63
CA ALA A 47 19.79 -1.61 -28.23
C ALA A 47 18.45 -1.97 -27.57
N VAL A 48 17.40 -2.26 -28.36
CA VAL A 48 16.02 -2.42 -27.88
C VAL A 48 15.48 -3.86 -28.08
N SER A 49 16.12 -4.69 -28.90
CA SER A 49 15.64 -6.07 -29.18
C SER A 49 15.83 -7.06 -28.03
N ARG A 50 16.63 -6.73 -27.01
CA ARG A 50 16.61 -7.46 -25.73
C ARG A 50 15.35 -7.08 -24.96
N LYS A 51 14.20 -7.59 -25.41
CA LYS A 51 12.96 -7.62 -24.66
C LYS A 51 13.26 -8.33 -23.35
N ARG A 52 13.46 -7.57 -22.27
CA ARG A 52 13.65 -8.13 -20.92
C ARG A 52 12.43 -9.01 -20.69
N LYS A 53 12.65 -10.33 -20.54
CA LYS A 53 11.58 -11.23 -20.13
C LYS A 53 10.98 -10.63 -18.87
N ALA A 54 9.65 -10.45 -18.85
CA ALA A 54 8.99 -10.06 -17.63
C ALA A 54 9.29 -11.17 -16.62
N LYS A 55 10.14 -10.86 -15.62
CA LYS A 55 10.56 -11.82 -14.59
C LYS A 55 9.27 -12.29 -13.93
N ASN A 56 8.92 -13.57 -14.10
CA ASN A 56 7.71 -14.13 -13.53
C ASN A 56 7.97 -14.38 -12.05
N TRP A 57 7.76 -13.34 -11.23
CA TRP A 57 8.05 -13.35 -9.79
C TRP A 57 7.31 -14.46 -9.02
N GLU A 58 6.24 -15.00 -9.61
CA GLU A 58 5.40 -16.04 -9.00
C GLU A 58 6.06 -17.42 -8.98
N GLU A 59 6.83 -17.78 -10.01
CA GLU A 59 7.32 -19.15 -10.22
C GLU A 59 8.81 -19.32 -9.88
N GLU A 60 9.65 -18.28 -10.05
CA GLU A 60 11.11 -18.44 -10.02
C GLU A 60 11.83 -17.62 -8.92
N ASP A 61 11.17 -16.71 -8.21
CA ASP A 61 11.85 -15.61 -7.49
C ASP A 61 11.59 -15.54 -5.97
N PHE A 62 11.14 -16.66 -5.39
CA PHE A 62 10.97 -16.72 -3.94
C PHE A 62 12.30 -16.91 -3.19
N TYR A 63 13.29 -17.50 -3.87
CA TYR A 63 14.64 -17.75 -3.38
C TYR A 63 15.67 -17.39 -4.47
N ASP A 64 15.74 -16.11 -4.85
CA ASP A 64 16.87 -15.64 -5.66
C ASP A 64 18.17 -15.92 -4.89
N SER A 65 19.23 -16.38 -5.57
CA SER A 65 20.47 -16.80 -4.90
C SER A 65 21.12 -15.69 -4.08
N ASP A 66 20.79 -14.44 -4.41
CA ASP A 66 21.29 -13.24 -3.74
C ASP A 66 20.49 -12.88 -2.46
N ASP A 67 19.34 -13.51 -2.22
CA ASP A 67 18.45 -13.25 -1.08
C ASP A 67 18.59 -14.34 0.02
N ASP A 68 19.82 -14.68 0.41
CA ASP A 68 20.08 -15.62 1.53
C ASP A 68 19.89 -14.95 2.91
N ILE A 69 18.97 -15.52 3.70
CA ILE A 69 18.61 -15.08 5.05
C ILE A 69 19.77 -15.24 6.04
N PHE A 70 20.72 -16.16 5.79
CA PHE A 70 21.78 -16.50 6.74
C PHE A 70 22.64 -15.30 7.17
N LEU A 71 22.88 -14.33 6.29
CA LEU A 71 23.66 -13.12 6.59
C LEU A 71 22.80 -11.89 6.93
N ASP A 72 21.47 -11.99 6.84
CA ASP A 72 20.58 -10.85 7.09
C ASP A 72 20.22 -10.73 8.57
N ARG A 73 20.93 -9.84 9.26
CA ARG A 73 20.63 -9.48 10.66
C ARG A 73 19.49 -8.47 10.81
N THR A 74 19.03 -7.84 9.72
CA THR A 74 18.03 -6.76 9.74
C THR A 74 16.63 -7.25 9.33
N GLY A 75 16.54 -8.40 8.64
CA GLY A 75 15.28 -8.97 8.16
C GLY A 75 14.70 -8.24 6.94
N VAL A 76 15.54 -7.48 6.22
CA VAL A 76 15.16 -6.74 5.01
C VAL A 76 14.85 -7.69 3.86
N ILE A 77 15.57 -8.80 3.76
CA ILE A 77 15.38 -9.82 2.73
C ILE A 77 13.99 -10.45 2.90
N GLU A 78 13.64 -10.80 4.14
CA GLU A 78 12.35 -11.37 4.47
C GLU A 78 11.19 -10.41 4.16
N GLN A 79 11.36 -9.11 4.44
CA GLN A 79 10.39 -8.08 4.07
C GLN A 79 10.23 -7.93 2.55
N LYS A 80 11.34 -7.92 1.80
CA LYS A 80 11.29 -7.88 0.33
C LYS A 80 10.56 -9.09 -0.22
N ARG A 81 10.83 -10.29 0.31
CA ARG A 81 10.15 -11.53 -0.05
C ARG A 81 8.64 -11.46 0.19
N LEU A 82 8.22 -11.01 1.38
CA LEU A 82 6.81 -10.75 1.69
C LEU A 82 6.16 -9.75 0.72
N ASN A 83 6.85 -8.65 0.40
CA ASN A 83 6.35 -7.67 -0.56
C ASN A 83 6.22 -8.24 -1.98
N ARG A 84 7.12 -9.12 -2.40
CA ARG A 84 7.02 -9.85 -3.67
C ARG A 84 5.81 -10.80 -3.67
N MET A 85 5.59 -11.55 -2.60
CA MET A 85 4.40 -12.41 -2.46
C MET A 85 3.09 -11.60 -2.50
N LYS A 86 3.05 -10.44 -1.84
CA LYS A 86 1.90 -9.52 -1.89
C LYS A 86 1.66 -9.02 -3.30
N LYS A 87 2.71 -8.61 -4.02
CA LYS A 87 2.62 -8.13 -5.40
C LYS A 87 2.20 -9.23 -6.39
N ALA A 88 2.59 -10.46 -6.13
CA ALA A 88 2.17 -11.64 -6.89
C ALA A 88 0.74 -12.10 -6.57
N GLY A 89 0.03 -11.44 -5.64
CA GLY A 89 -1.36 -11.78 -5.32
C GLY A 89 -1.55 -13.08 -4.54
N LYS A 90 -0.47 -13.75 -4.10
CA LYS A 90 -0.57 -14.95 -3.27
C LYS A 90 -1.02 -14.64 -1.83
N ILE A 91 -0.86 -13.38 -1.43
CA ILE A 91 -1.40 -12.84 -0.18
C ILE A 91 -2.52 -11.87 -0.54
N ASP A 92 -3.76 -12.35 -0.42
CA ASP A 92 -4.95 -11.50 -0.57
C ASP A 92 -5.07 -10.55 0.64
N GLU A 93 -4.55 -9.33 0.52
CA GLU A 93 -4.91 -8.25 1.43
C GLU A 93 -6.35 -7.80 1.12
N LYS A 94 -7.32 -8.48 1.73
CA LYS A 94 -8.71 -8.02 1.69
C LYS A 94 -8.80 -6.63 2.34
N PRO A 95 -9.26 -5.60 1.62
CA PRO A 95 -9.38 -4.26 2.19
C PRO A 95 -10.38 -4.29 3.35
N GLU A 96 -10.00 -3.69 4.48
CA GLU A 96 -10.88 -3.63 5.64
C GLU A 96 -11.96 -2.56 5.42
N THR A 97 -13.23 -2.99 5.41
CA THR A 97 -14.39 -2.09 5.35
C THR A 97 -14.76 -1.61 6.76
N TYR A 98 -15.56 -0.53 6.83
CA TYR A 98 -16.10 -0.02 8.10
C TYR A 98 -16.73 -1.13 8.96
N ASP A 99 -17.60 -1.94 8.34
CA ASP A 99 -18.31 -3.02 9.04
C ASP A 99 -17.35 -4.11 9.55
N SER A 100 -16.32 -4.44 8.76
CA SER A 100 -15.28 -5.40 9.17
C SER A 100 -14.51 -4.89 10.39
N LEU A 101 -14.16 -3.60 10.41
CA LEU A 101 -13.44 -2.97 11.52
C LEU A 101 -14.28 -2.92 12.81
N VAL A 102 -15.56 -2.61 12.69
CA VAL A 102 -16.50 -2.63 13.83
C VAL A 102 -16.66 -4.05 14.37
N ALA A 103 -16.79 -5.05 13.50
CA ALA A 103 -16.87 -6.45 13.91
C ALA A 103 -15.60 -6.91 14.65
N LYS A 104 -14.42 -6.51 14.19
CA LYS A 104 -13.14 -6.79 14.86
C LYS A 104 -13.03 -6.10 16.22
N LEU A 105 -13.49 -4.85 16.32
CA LEU A 105 -13.51 -4.13 17.59
C LEU A 105 -14.39 -4.87 18.60
N HIS A 106 -15.58 -5.29 18.20
CA HIS A 106 -16.47 -6.06 19.07
C HIS A 106 -15.91 -7.44 19.44
N ALA A 107 -15.17 -8.10 18.54
CA ALA A 107 -14.47 -9.34 18.86
C ALA A 107 -13.37 -9.12 19.91
N ALA A 108 -12.56 -8.07 19.78
CA ALA A 108 -11.52 -7.72 20.75
C ALA A 108 -12.13 -7.36 22.13
N GLU A 109 -13.28 -6.69 22.16
CA GLU A 109 -13.99 -6.38 23.41
C GLU A 109 -14.54 -7.64 24.09
N ARG A 110 -15.07 -8.61 23.33
CA ARG A 110 -15.47 -9.92 23.86
C ARG A 110 -14.30 -10.69 24.45
N GLU A 111 -13.18 -10.78 23.73
CA GLU A 111 -11.97 -11.42 24.25
C GLU A 111 -11.48 -10.76 25.54
N LEU A 112 -11.52 -9.43 25.63
CA LEU A 112 -11.18 -8.71 26.85
C LEU A 112 -12.13 -9.04 28.01
N SER A 113 -13.44 -9.15 27.77
CA SER A 113 -14.38 -9.56 28.82
C SER A 113 -14.13 -10.99 29.29
N GLU A 114 -13.89 -11.94 28.38
CA GLU A 114 -13.59 -13.33 28.72
C GLU A 114 -12.30 -13.45 29.55
N ILE A 115 -11.24 -12.72 29.16
CA ILE A 115 -9.99 -12.71 29.92
C ILE A 115 -10.20 -12.06 31.30
N ALA A 116 -10.99 -10.97 31.38
CA ALA A 116 -11.30 -10.33 32.64
C ALA A 116 -12.09 -11.25 33.58
N GLU A 117 -13.04 -12.03 33.06
CA GLU A 117 -13.78 -13.04 33.83
C GLU A 117 -12.85 -14.15 34.34
N LYS A 118 -11.97 -14.68 33.48
CA LYS A 118 -10.95 -15.69 33.87
C LYS A 118 -10.00 -15.18 34.96
N LEU A 119 -9.64 -13.90 34.93
CA LEU A 119 -8.81 -13.29 35.97
C LEU A 119 -9.58 -13.07 37.28
N LYS A 120 -10.87 -12.72 37.21
CA LYS A 120 -11.75 -12.53 38.38
C LYS A 120 -12.11 -13.84 39.08
N SER A 121 -12.42 -14.89 38.32
CA SER A 121 -12.70 -16.22 38.89
C SER A 121 -11.48 -16.73 39.68
N SER A 122 -10.28 -16.48 39.16
CA SER A 122 -9.03 -16.85 39.83
C SER A 122 -8.62 -15.96 41.00
N SER A 123 -9.05 -14.69 41.06
CA SER A 123 -8.79 -13.87 42.26
C SER A 123 -9.75 -14.20 43.40
N THR A 124 -10.98 -14.60 43.08
CA THR A 124 -12.03 -14.90 44.07
C THR A 124 -11.72 -16.18 44.85
N THR A 125 -11.10 -17.17 44.21
CA THR A 125 -10.61 -18.39 44.90
C THR A 125 -9.48 -18.09 45.89
N GLN A 126 -8.72 -17.01 45.66
CA GLN A 126 -7.56 -16.63 46.46
C GLN A 126 -7.93 -15.78 47.71
N SER A 127 -9.11 -15.16 47.74
CA SER A 127 -9.55 -14.28 48.85
C SER A 127 -10.26 -14.99 50.00
N HIS A 128 -10.61 -16.28 49.85
CA HIS A 128 -11.29 -17.06 50.89
C HIS A 128 -10.33 -17.87 51.79
N SER A 129 -9.01 -17.77 51.60
CA SER A 129 -8.02 -18.68 52.21
C SER A 129 -7.34 -18.18 53.50
N ALA A 130 -7.79 -17.07 54.10
CA ALA A 130 -7.13 -16.51 55.30
C ALA A 130 -7.15 -17.42 56.55
N THR A 131 -7.81 -18.58 56.50
CA THR A 131 -7.90 -19.56 57.60
C THR A 131 -7.57 -21.00 57.20
N GLN A 132 -7.04 -21.27 55.99
CA GLN A 132 -6.78 -22.64 55.53
C GLN A 132 -5.32 -23.05 55.71
N ASP A 133 -5.12 -24.30 56.14
CA ASP A 133 -3.81 -24.94 56.28
C ASP A 133 -3.18 -25.19 54.89
N SER A 134 -1.86 -25.25 54.81
CA SER A 134 -1.13 -25.37 53.51
C SER A 134 -1.55 -26.60 52.70
N LEU A 135 -1.99 -27.66 53.39
CA LEU A 135 -2.49 -28.89 52.76
C LEU A 135 -3.89 -28.70 52.18
N ASP A 136 -4.77 -27.95 52.84
CA ASP A 136 -6.13 -27.66 52.37
C ASP A 136 -6.11 -26.74 51.15
N GLU A 137 -5.18 -25.79 51.09
CA GLU A 137 -4.97 -24.96 49.90
C GLU A 137 -4.54 -25.82 48.71
N PHE A 138 -3.62 -26.76 48.90
CA PHE A 138 -3.23 -27.72 47.85
C PHE A 138 -4.39 -28.64 47.42
N MET A 139 -5.18 -29.15 48.37
CA MET A 139 -6.31 -30.02 48.06
C MET A 139 -7.45 -29.28 47.36
N THR A 140 -7.70 -28.01 47.70
CA THR A 140 -8.69 -27.18 47.02
C THR A 140 -8.19 -26.77 45.63
N GLU A 141 -6.90 -26.49 45.47
CA GLU A 141 -6.28 -26.21 44.18
C GLU A 141 -6.43 -27.40 43.21
N ILE A 142 -6.08 -28.62 43.64
CA ILE A 142 -6.28 -29.85 42.84
C ILE A 142 -7.75 -30.09 42.52
N LYS A 143 -8.65 -29.90 43.49
CA LYS A 143 -10.09 -30.11 43.28
C LYS A 143 -10.74 -29.05 42.39
N SER A 144 -10.14 -27.86 42.30
CA SER A 144 -10.76 -26.73 41.61
C SER A 144 -10.47 -26.68 40.12
N GLU A 145 -9.44 -27.33 39.58
CA GLU A 145 -8.98 -27.25 38.16
C GLU A 145 -8.91 -25.82 37.57
N CYS A 146 -9.07 -24.77 38.40
CA CYS A 146 -9.41 -23.40 38.02
C CYS A 146 -8.48 -22.38 38.69
N SER A 147 -7.36 -22.83 39.26
CA SER A 147 -6.25 -21.92 39.53
C SER A 147 -5.48 -21.71 38.22
N VAL A 148 -5.57 -20.51 37.65
CA VAL A 148 -4.71 -20.15 36.53
C VAL A 148 -3.28 -19.97 37.07
N ASP A 149 -2.36 -20.82 36.59
CA ASP A 149 -0.94 -20.77 36.92
C ASP A 149 -0.39 -19.33 36.75
N SER A 150 0.57 -18.95 37.61
CA SER A 150 1.26 -17.67 37.60
C SER A 150 1.77 -17.23 36.21
N VAL A 151 2.24 -18.19 35.40
CA VAL A 151 2.70 -17.95 34.02
C VAL A 151 1.51 -17.62 33.12
N THR A 152 0.41 -18.38 33.25
CA THR A 152 -0.81 -18.15 32.48
C THR A 152 -1.44 -16.81 32.85
N ARG A 153 -1.42 -16.40 34.13
CA ARG A 153 -1.86 -15.07 34.58
C ARG A 153 -1.06 -13.95 33.94
N LYS A 154 0.27 -14.07 33.88
CA LYS A 154 1.14 -13.10 33.18
C LYS A 154 0.83 -13.06 31.67
N LYS A 155 0.61 -14.22 31.04
CA LYS A 155 0.22 -14.32 29.63
C LYS A 155 -1.13 -13.65 29.36
N LEU A 156 -2.12 -13.83 30.23
CA LEU A 156 -3.42 -13.17 30.15
C LEU A 156 -3.26 -11.65 30.28
N HIS A 157 -2.46 -11.14 31.21
CA HIS A 157 -2.19 -9.70 31.31
C HIS A 157 -1.51 -9.14 30.06
N LEU A 158 -0.50 -9.81 29.51
CA LEU A 158 0.12 -9.41 28.24
C LEU A 158 -0.92 -9.36 27.11
N ARG A 159 -1.77 -10.40 27.02
CA ARG A 159 -2.84 -10.44 26.03
C ARG A 159 -3.84 -9.30 26.20
N THR A 160 -4.22 -8.94 27.44
CA THR A 160 -5.09 -7.78 27.66
C THR A 160 -4.45 -6.46 27.22
N PHE A 161 -3.13 -6.32 27.37
CA PHE A 161 -2.41 -5.13 26.92
C PHE A 161 -2.37 -5.04 25.39
N GLU A 162 -2.08 -6.16 24.71
CA GLU A 162 -2.12 -6.26 23.24
C GLU A 162 -3.50 -5.93 22.69
N LEU A 163 -4.56 -6.52 23.26
CA LEU A 163 -5.95 -6.28 22.85
C LEU A 163 -6.37 -4.83 23.07
N ARG A 164 -5.93 -4.18 24.15
CA ARG A 164 -6.19 -2.74 24.37
C ARG A 164 -5.49 -1.86 23.32
N LYS A 165 -4.24 -2.19 22.96
CA LYS A 165 -3.52 -1.48 21.90
C LYS A 165 -4.22 -1.66 20.55
N GLU A 166 -4.69 -2.87 20.26
CA GLU A 166 -5.47 -3.16 19.06
C GLU A 166 -6.81 -2.42 19.06
N GLN A 167 -7.53 -2.38 20.18
CA GLN A 167 -8.78 -1.63 20.31
C GLN A 167 -8.59 -0.13 20.02
N GLN A 168 -7.50 0.48 20.52
CA GLN A 168 -7.15 1.87 20.21
C GLN A 168 -6.86 2.06 18.72
N ARG A 169 -6.10 1.14 18.11
CA ARG A 169 -5.82 1.15 16.67
C ARG A 169 -7.10 1.05 15.83
N LEU A 170 -7.98 0.11 16.17
CA LEU A 170 -9.26 -0.10 15.48
C LEU A 170 -10.18 1.11 15.63
N LYS A 171 -10.28 1.71 16.82
CA LYS A 171 -11.04 2.96 17.04
C LYS A 171 -10.49 4.11 16.19
N GLY A 172 -9.16 4.23 16.09
CA GLY A 172 -8.51 5.20 15.22
C GLY A 172 -8.86 4.99 13.75
N LEU A 173 -8.83 3.73 13.28
CA LEU A 173 -9.14 3.38 11.90
C LEU A 173 -10.64 3.59 11.58
N ILE A 174 -11.53 3.21 12.50
CA ILE A 174 -12.97 3.47 12.39
C ILE A 174 -13.21 4.97 12.23
N LYS A 175 -12.60 5.83 13.05
CA LYS A 175 -12.76 7.29 12.94
C LYS A 175 -12.34 7.86 11.58
N ILE A 176 -11.38 7.23 10.90
CA ILE A 176 -10.95 7.64 9.56
C ILE A 176 -11.96 7.17 8.51
N VAL A 177 -12.50 5.95 8.68
CA VAL A 177 -13.36 5.28 7.70
C VAL A 177 -14.85 5.62 7.93
N THR A 178 -15.23 6.24 9.04
CA THR A 178 -16.61 6.65 9.30
C THR A 178 -17.13 7.50 8.14
N PRO A 179 -18.24 7.10 7.50
CA PRO A 179 -18.82 7.89 6.42
C PRO A 179 -19.21 9.27 6.96
N ALA A 180 -18.94 10.32 6.18
CA ALA A 180 -19.29 11.67 6.56
C ALA A 180 -20.81 11.77 6.78
N SER A 181 -21.21 11.99 8.03
CA SER A 181 -22.61 12.24 8.36
C SER A 181 -22.97 13.63 7.83
N MET A 182 -23.63 13.67 6.67
CA MET A 182 -24.17 14.91 6.14
C MET A 182 -25.37 15.31 7.01
N PRO A 183 -25.43 16.57 7.49
CA PRO A 183 -26.58 17.03 8.24
C PRO A 183 -27.84 16.90 7.39
N GLU A 184 -28.94 16.46 7.99
CA GLU A 184 -30.22 16.32 7.32
C GLU A 184 -30.59 17.63 6.61
N LEU A 185 -30.88 17.52 5.31
CA LEU A 185 -31.36 18.63 4.50
C LEU A 185 -32.71 19.08 5.07
N LYS A 186 -32.70 20.10 5.92
CA LYS A 186 -33.91 20.80 6.34
C LYS A 186 -34.58 21.33 5.07
N SER A 187 -35.64 20.66 4.61
CA SER A 187 -36.42 21.11 3.47
C SER A 187 -36.94 22.52 3.77
N GLN A 188 -36.43 23.53 3.05
CA GLN A 188 -36.84 24.93 3.20
C GLN A 188 -38.27 25.22 2.69
N LEU A 189 -39.17 24.23 2.71
CA LEU A 189 -40.56 24.39 2.27
C LEU A 189 -41.50 24.93 3.34
N GLN A 190 -41.00 25.25 4.53
CA GLN A 190 -41.81 25.85 5.58
C GLN A 190 -41.06 27.04 6.19
N ASN A 191 -41.05 28.15 5.45
CA ASN A 191 -41.03 29.54 5.94
C ASN A 191 -40.62 30.47 4.79
N GLN A 192 -41.57 30.83 3.94
CA GLN A 192 -41.49 32.07 3.16
C GLN A 192 -42.44 33.08 3.79
N HIS A 193 -41.90 33.87 4.74
CA HIS A 193 -42.35 35.24 4.94
C HIS A 193 -41.38 36.13 4.14
N PRO A 194 -41.85 37.05 3.27
CA PRO A 194 -40.97 37.90 2.51
C PRO A 194 -40.49 39.04 3.42
N GLU A 195 -39.19 39.31 3.47
CA GLU A 195 -38.67 40.68 3.35
C GLU A 195 -37.14 40.73 3.44
N SER A 196 -36.62 41.74 2.72
CA SER A 196 -35.27 42.29 2.75
C SER A 196 -34.17 41.59 1.95
N GLN A 197 -33.89 42.25 0.84
CA GLN A 197 -32.82 41.99 -0.11
C GLN A 197 -31.45 42.01 0.55
N ASN A 198 -30.59 41.04 0.22
CA ASN A 198 -29.15 41.28 0.08
C ASN A 198 -28.55 40.29 -0.93
N LYS A 199 -28.08 40.83 -2.05
CA LYS A 199 -27.51 40.09 -3.19
C LYS A 199 -26.25 39.32 -2.77
N PRO A 200 -26.02 38.06 -3.21
CA PRO A 200 -24.77 37.38 -2.94
C PRO A 200 -23.64 37.96 -3.82
N LYS A 201 -22.55 38.38 -3.19
CA LYS A 201 -21.31 38.76 -3.89
C LYS A 201 -20.71 37.50 -4.52
N LYS A 202 -20.52 37.51 -5.84
CA LYS A 202 -19.88 36.42 -6.59
C LYS A 202 -18.44 36.24 -6.07
N LEU A 203 -18.13 35.04 -5.56
CA LEU A 203 -16.77 34.63 -5.23
C LEU A 203 -16.01 34.35 -6.52
N THR A 204 -15.21 35.30 -6.98
CA THR A 204 -14.22 35.09 -8.04
C THR A 204 -13.01 34.35 -7.46
N LEU A 205 -12.83 33.08 -7.84
CA LEU A 205 -11.57 32.36 -7.58
C LEU A 205 -10.49 32.81 -8.57
N PRO A 206 -9.22 32.93 -8.14
CA PRO A 206 -8.13 33.31 -9.03
C PRO A 206 -7.81 32.17 -10.01
N LEU A 207 -7.78 32.50 -11.30
CA LEU A 207 -7.38 31.60 -12.37
C LEU A 207 -5.85 31.54 -12.42
N PHE A 208 -5.25 30.52 -11.81
CA PHE A 208 -3.84 30.22 -12.01
C PHE A 208 -3.65 29.47 -13.32
N GLY A 209 -2.82 30.00 -14.24
CA GLY A 209 -2.31 29.25 -15.39
C GLY A 209 -2.33 29.96 -16.73
N ALA A 210 -1.76 31.17 -16.83
CA ALA A 210 -1.34 31.71 -18.14
C ALA A 210 0.12 31.30 -18.39
N MET A 211 0.34 30.25 -19.18
CA MET A 211 1.68 29.88 -19.64
C MET A 211 2.19 30.95 -20.62
N LYS A 212 3.28 31.62 -20.23
CA LYS A 212 3.92 32.69 -20.97
C LYS A 212 4.86 32.10 -22.04
N GLY A 213 4.56 32.40 -23.30
CA GLY A 213 5.56 32.74 -24.31
C GLY A 213 6.21 31.59 -25.09
N GLY A 214 5.64 31.29 -26.27
CA GLY A 214 6.44 30.86 -27.42
C GLY A 214 6.74 32.08 -28.28
N SER A 215 8.02 32.43 -28.43
CA SER A 215 8.45 33.31 -29.52
C SER A 215 8.96 32.45 -30.67
N LYS A 216 8.53 32.84 -31.87
CA LYS A 216 9.15 32.48 -33.14
C LYS A 216 10.59 32.98 -33.20
#